data_AF-A0A2M8F5D3-F1
#
_entry.id   AF-A0A2M8F5D3-F1
#
_cell.length_a   1.000
_cell.length_b   1.000
_cell.length_c   1.000
_cell.angle_alpha   90.00
_cell.angle_beta   90.00
_cell.angle_gamma   90.00
#
_symmetry.space_group_name_H-M   'P 1'
#
loop_
_entity.id
_entity.type
_entity.pdbx_description
1 polymer ?
#
loop_
_entity_poly.entity_id
_entity_poly.type
_entity_poly.pdbx_seq_one_letter_code
_entity_poly.pdbx_strand_id
1 'polypeptide(L)'
;MSFLAELAELRKTVPRLHNIVVACENSDYCTHADKNKNCYLLFAANFCEDCLYGGPMISCQDCADSSYSDGCELCYECVDVEKCYNCNYCQDSKNCTDCTLCYDCIGCTSCFGSVGLRQKRYCFFNEQLSKEEYQKRLSELDIKDPAQLAIQRARFEELKKEVPRRSAIIMNSENCFGDQIIDSKNCYNCFDAHRCEDCMHLEGCWKTKDSMDLMYSDGSELCYESFSLGLGSYNCNFCTYIRSSSDCEYSELLFSCKHCFGCIGLQNKEYYILNKPYSREEYFKKVTEIKEQMRVDGEYGRHLPSTYPLEDTAAKYLET
;
A
#
# COMPACT_ATOMS: atom_id res chain seq x y z
N MET A 1 15.95 -16.35 -32.49
CA MET A 1 15.70 -15.22 -31.58
C MET A 1 15.60 -15.83 -30.19
N SER A 2 16.19 -15.24 -29.15
CA SER A 2 16.06 -15.79 -27.80
C SER A 2 14.64 -15.56 -27.25
N PHE A 3 14.24 -16.32 -26.22
CA PHE A 3 12.90 -16.20 -25.65
C PHE A 3 12.63 -14.78 -25.12
N LEU A 4 13.60 -14.19 -24.42
CA LEU A 4 13.45 -12.83 -23.89
C LEU A 4 13.30 -11.78 -25.01
N ALA A 5 13.93 -12.00 -26.17
CA ALA A 5 13.76 -11.12 -27.32
C ALA A 5 12.36 -11.24 -27.94
N GLU A 6 11.80 -12.44 -28.04
CA GLU A 6 10.42 -12.63 -28.49
C GLU A 6 9.42 -11.98 -27.53
N LEU A 7 9.64 -12.12 -26.22
CA LEU A 7 8.83 -11.49 -25.19
C LEU A 7 8.94 -9.96 -25.24
N ALA A 8 10.13 -9.40 -25.47
CA ALA A 8 10.33 -7.97 -25.60
C ALA A 8 9.55 -7.37 -26.79
N GLU A 9 9.45 -8.08 -27.90
CA GLU A 9 8.61 -7.66 -29.03
C GLU A 9 7.12 -7.74 -28.70
N LEU A 10 6.68 -8.76 -27.97
CA LEU A 10 5.29 -8.83 -27.49
C LEU A 10 4.97 -7.64 -26.58
N ARG A 11 5.86 -7.25 -25.66
CA ARG A 11 5.69 -6.10 -24.77
C ARG A 11 5.47 -4.77 -25.50
N LYS A 12 6.03 -4.62 -26.70
CA LYS A 12 5.89 -3.40 -27.52
C LYS A 12 4.56 -3.33 -28.26
N THR A 13 3.89 -4.46 -28.45
CA THR A 13 2.67 -4.56 -29.27
C THR A 13 1.40 -4.63 -28.43
N VAL A 14 1.50 -5.13 -27.19
CA VAL A 14 0.36 -5.23 -26.27
C VAL A 14 0.14 -3.90 -25.54
N PRO A 15 -1.09 -3.32 -25.55
CA PRO A 15 -1.39 -2.09 -24.82
C PRO A 15 -1.15 -2.21 -23.31
N ARG A 16 -0.73 -1.11 -22.68
CA ARG A 16 -0.62 -1.00 -21.22
C ARG A 16 -1.84 -0.37 -20.59
N LEU A 17 -2.07 -0.71 -19.33
CA LEU A 17 -3.04 -0.02 -18.50
C LEU A 17 -2.52 1.37 -18.16
N HIS A 18 -3.35 2.39 -18.40
CA HIS A 18 -3.06 3.76 -17.98
C HIS A 18 -3.37 3.98 -16.50
N ASN A 19 -4.33 3.23 -15.95
CA ASN A 19 -4.78 3.30 -14.57
C ASN A 19 -5.49 1.99 -14.17
N ILE A 20 -5.58 1.70 -12.88
CA ILE A 20 -6.33 0.60 -12.30
C ILE A 20 -7.47 1.20 -11.47
N VAL A 21 -8.69 1.14 -12.00
CA VAL A 21 -9.90 1.58 -11.30
C VAL A 21 -10.95 0.49 -11.49
N VAL A 22 -11.34 -0.14 -10.39
CA VAL A 22 -12.24 -1.30 -10.41
C VAL A 22 -13.50 -0.96 -9.64
N ALA A 23 -14.66 -1.10 -10.30
CA ALA A 23 -15.97 -0.97 -9.66
C ALA A 23 -16.16 0.33 -8.84
N CYS A 24 -15.51 1.42 -9.25
CA CYS A 24 -15.66 2.71 -8.60
C CYS A 24 -16.84 3.48 -9.22
N GLU A 25 -17.51 4.29 -8.40
CA GLU A 25 -18.63 5.16 -8.77
C GLU A 25 -18.22 6.62 -8.53
N ASN A 26 -18.39 7.50 -9.52
CA ASN A 26 -18.09 8.93 -9.39
C ASN A 26 -16.69 9.22 -8.80
N SER A 27 -15.66 8.51 -9.29
CA SER A 27 -14.29 8.55 -8.74
C SER A 27 -13.21 8.55 -9.82
N ASP A 28 -13.46 9.24 -10.94
CA ASP A 28 -12.70 9.12 -12.18
C ASP A 28 -11.22 9.57 -12.07
N TYR A 29 -10.89 10.36 -11.04
CA TYR A 29 -9.56 10.90 -10.81
C TYR A 29 -8.74 10.12 -9.77
N CYS A 30 -9.28 9.02 -9.25
CA CYS A 30 -8.53 8.12 -8.38
C CYS A 30 -7.60 7.22 -9.20
N THR A 31 -6.50 6.79 -8.58
CA THR A 31 -5.57 5.83 -9.20
C THR A 31 -5.35 4.63 -8.28
N HIS A 32 -5.15 3.46 -8.87
CA HIS A 32 -5.06 2.19 -8.14
C HIS A 32 -6.21 2.01 -7.12
N ALA A 33 -7.44 2.14 -7.62
CA ALA A 33 -8.64 2.18 -6.81
C ALA A 33 -9.55 0.97 -7.00
N ASP A 34 -10.12 0.48 -5.90
CA ASP A 34 -11.12 -0.61 -5.90
C ASP A 34 -12.34 -0.22 -5.06
N LYS A 35 -13.52 -0.17 -5.69
CA LYS A 35 -14.82 0.07 -5.05
C LYS A 35 -14.91 1.38 -4.26
N ASN A 36 -14.32 2.45 -4.78
CA ASN A 36 -14.52 3.79 -4.23
C ASN A 36 -15.81 4.42 -4.76
N LYS A 37 -16.44 5.27 -3.96
CA LYS A 37 -17.66 6.00 -4.33
C LYS A 37 -17.52 7.48 -3.97
N ASN A 38 -17.77 8.37 -4.93
CA ASN A 38 -17.66 9.83 -4.74
C ASN A 38 -16.28 10.30 -4.24
N CYS A 39 -15.20 9.64 -4.66
CA CYS A 39 -13.85 9.98 -4.24
C CYS A 39 -13.10 10.83 -5.27
N TYR A 40 -12.17 11.67 -4.83
CA TYR A 40 -11.40 12.54 -5.72
C TYR A 40 -9.92 12.56 -5.36
N LEU A 41 -9.04 12.34 -6.35
CA LEU A 41 -7.58 12.36 -6.22
C LEU A 41 -7.04 11.50 -5.06
N LEU A 42 -7.59 10.30 -4.93
CA LEU A 42 -7.02 9.27 -4.05
C LEU A 42 -6.08 8.36 -4.84
N PHE A 43 -4.95 8.02 -4.23
CA PHE A 43 -3.93 7.11 -4.78
C PHE A 43 -3.86 5.85 -3.93
N ALA A 44 -3.95 4.66 -4.55
CA ALA A 44 -3.92 3.37 -3.86
C ALA A 44 -5.01 3.26 -2.77
N ALA A 45 -6.27 3.55 -3.12
CA ALA A 45 -7.37 3.62 -2.18
C ALA A 45 -8.49 2.64 -2.50
N ASN A 46 -8.96 1.89 -1.50
CA ASN A 46 -9.96 0.85 -1.67
C ASN A 46 -11.13 1.03 -0.70
N PHE A 47 -12.35 0.74 -1.15
CA PHE A 47 -13.58 0.75 -0.35
C PHE A 47 -13.88 2.09 0.35
N CYS A 48 -13.43 3.22 -0.23
CA CYS A 48 -13.65 4.54 0.37
C CYS A 48 -14.93 5.21 -0.19
N GLU A 49 -15.62 5.99 0.64
CA GLU A 49 -16.80 6.76 0.26
C GLU A 49 -16.63 8.24 0.63
N ASP A 50 -17.00 9.16 -0.26
CA ASP A 50 -17.01 10.61 -0.03
C ASP A 50 -15.65 11.17 0.47
N CYS A 51 -14.54 10.63 -0.05
CA CYS A 51 -13.17 10.99 0.38
C CYS A 51 -12.41 11.83 -0.68
N LEU A 52 -11.65 12.82 -0.22
CA LEU A 52 -10.93 13.77 -1.09
C LEU A 52 -9.44 13.80 -0.75
N TYR A 53 -8.57 13.80 -1.77
CA TYR A 53 -7.13 14.03 -1.67
C TYR A 53 -6.41 13.13 -0.64
N GLY A 54 -5.64 12.16 -1.13
CA GLY A 54 -4.92 11.29 -0.19
C GLY A 54 -4.36 10.03 -0.79
N GLY A 55 -3.84 9.19 0.10
CA GLY A 55 -3.38 7.85 -0.25
C GLY A 55 -2.33 7.30 0.69
N PRO A 56 -2.14 5.98 0.77
CA PRO A 56 -3.14 4.91 0.62
C PRO A 56 -4.31 5.06 1.61
N MET A 57 -5.50 4.57 1.25
CA MET A 57 -6.69 4.62 2.12
C MET A 57 -7.55 3.36 1.97
N ILE A 58 -8.10 2.85 3.07
CA ILE A 58 -8.91 1.63 3.08
C ILE A 58 -10.17 1.88 3.92
N SER A 59 -11.34 1.55 3.37
CA SER A 59 -12.62 1.57 4.12
C SER A 59 -12.90 2.90 4.85
N CYS A 60 -12.51 4.04 4.28
CA CYS A 60 -12.70 5.36 4.88
C CYS A 60 -13.94 6.07 4.35
N GLN A 61 -14.52 6.95 5.16
CA GLN A 61 -15.73 7.71 4.83
C GLN A 61 -15.58 9.19 5.21
N ASP A 62 -16.01 10.11 4.35
CA ASP A 62 -16.03 11.55 4.66
C ASP A 62 -14.66 12.11 5.12
N CYS A 63 -13.56 11.61 4.55
CA CYS A 63 -12.20 12.02 4.90
C CYS A 63 -11.57 12.94 3.85
N ALA A 64 -10.71 13.86 4.28
CA ALA A 64 -9.99 14.75 3.38
C ALA A 64 -8.50 14.90 3.75
N ASP A 65 -7.65 15.09 2.74
CA ASP A 65 -6.21 15.35 2.89
C ASP A 65 -5.49 14.33 3.78
N SER A 66 -5.81 13.04 3.64
CA SER A 66 -5.34 11.99 4.55
C SER A 66 -4.42 10.98 3.86
N SER A 67 -3.40 10.51 4.57
CA SER A 67 -2.45 9.52 4.09
C SER A 67 -2.41 8.32 5.04
N TYR A 68 -2.35 7.11 4.48
CA TYR A 68 -2.38 5.85 5.23
C TYR A 68 -3.49 5.81 6.30
N SER A 69 -4.75 5.78 5.84
CA SER A 69 -5.92 5.74 6.72
C SER A 69 -6.73 4.46 6.51
N ASP A 70 -7.09 3.77 7.59
CA ASP A 70 -7.92 2.55 7.54
C ASP A 70 -9.14 2.68 8.45
N GLY A 71 -10.35 2.50 7.90
CA GLY A 71 -11.60 2.48 8.68
C GLY A 71 -11.91 3.80 9.39
N CYS A 72 -11.53 4.94 8.80
CA CYS A 72 -11.69 6.26 9.42
C CYS A 72 -12.90 7.01 8.88
N GLU A 73 -13.51 7.85 9.71
CA GLU A 73 -14.69 8.65 9.38
C GLU A 73 -14.50 10.10 9.85
N LEU A 74 -14.89 11.08 9.01
CA LEU A 74 -14.82 12.52 9.33
C LEU A 74 -13.41 12.99 9.73
N CYS A 75 -12.37 12.51 9.05
CA CYS A 75 -10.99 12.84 9.37
C CYS A 75 -10.38 13.84 8.37
N TYR A 76 -9.51 14.73 8.87
CA TYR A 76 -8.86 15.76 8.06
C TYR A 76 -7.37 15.86 8.39
N GLU A 77 -6.51 15.92 7.36
CA GLU A 77 -5.04 16.04 7.53
C GLU A 77 -4.44 14.98 8.46
N CYS A 78 -4.91 13.73 8.35
CA CYS A 78 -4.42 12.63 9.17
C CYS A 78 -3.37 11.78 8.43
N VAL A 79 -2.43 11.23 9.20
CA VAL A 79 -1.35 10.37 8.69
C VAL A 79 -1.25 9.10 9.55
N ASP A 80 -1.25 7.91 8.94
CA ASP A 80 -1.09 6.64 9.67
C ASP A 80 -2.13 6.47 10.79
N VAL A 81 -3.41 6.56 10.42
CA VAL A 81 -4.53 6.43 11.37
C VAL A 81 -5.43 5.23 11.09
N GLU A 82 -5.84 4.53 12.14
CA GLU A 82 -6.72 3.37 12.04
C GLU A 82 -7.95 3.53 12.94
N LYS A 83 -9.16 3.31 12.41
CA LYS A 83 -10.42 3.31 13.15
C LYS A 83 -10.65 4.59 13.95
N CYS A 84 -10.37 5.73 13.33
CA CYS A 84 -10.56 7.05 13.94
C CYS A 84 -11.85 7.70 13.47
N TYR A 85 -12.53 8.41 14.37
CA TYR A 85 -13.76 9.16 14.07
C TYR A 85 -13.60 10.62 14.48
N ASN A 86 -13.90 11.56 13.57
CA ASN A 86 -13.80 12.99 13.83
C ASN A 86 -12.41 13.40 14.36
N CYS A 87 -11.35 12.97 13.67
CA CYS A 87 -9.97 13.23 14.04
C CYS A 87 -9.29 14.18 13.05
N ASN A 88 -8.61 15.21 13.54
CA ASN A 88 -8.03 16.26 12.71
C ASN A 88 -6.55 16.47 13.02
N TYR A 89 -5.68 16.49 12.01
CA TYR A 89 -4.24 16.67 12.19
C TYR A 89 -3.62 15.62 13.12
N CYS A 90 -4.11 14.39 13.05
CA CYS A 90 -3.66 13.28 13.88
C CYS A 90 -2.65 12.40 13.12
N GLN A 91 -1.67 11.88 13.85
CA GLN A 91 -0.63 11.02 13.31
C GLN A 91 -0.41 9.79 14.18
N ASP A 92 -0.08 8.64 13.56
CA ASP A 92 0.27 7.38 14.24
C ASP A 92 -0.81 6.96 15.27
N SER A 93 -2.09 7.20 14.99
CA SER A 93 -3.15 7.13 16.00
C SER A 93 -4.23 6.10 15.66
N LYS A 94 -4.69 5.37 16.67
CA LYS A 94 -5.59 4.23 16.49
C LYS A 94 -6.78 4.26 17.44
N ASN A 95 -7.97 3.90 16.96
CA ASN A 95 -9.20 3.84 17.75
C ASN A 95 -9.48 5.16 18.51
N CYS A 96 -9.25 6.31 17.88
CA CYS A 96 -9.45 7.62 18.52
C CYS A 96 -10.75 8.29 18.06
N THR A 97 -11.32 9.14 18.92
CA THR A 97 -12.60 9.80 18.65
C THR A 97 -12.54 11.26 19.11
N ASP A 98 -12.98 12.20 18.27
CA ASP A 98 -12.99 13.63 18.59
C ASP A 98 -11.60 14.16 19.02
N CYS A 99 -10.55 13.74 18.32
CA CYS A 99 -9.18 14.13 18.65
C CYS A 99 -8.63 15.15 17.66
N THR A 100 -7.82 16.09 18.12
CA THR A 100 -7.18 17.09 17.25
C THR A 100 -5.74 17.30 17.68
N LEU A 101 -4.81 17.38 16.71
CA LEU A 101 -3.37 17.48 16.97
C LEU A 101 -2.92 16.37 17.94
N CYS A 102 -3.13 15.11 17.55
CA CYS A 102 -2.71 13.97 18.36
C CYS A 102 -1.63 13.15 17.66
N TYR A 103 -0.63 12.69 18.41
CA TYR A 103 0.46 11.87 17.89
C TYR A 103 0.63 10.62 18.74
N ASP A 104 0.75 9.45 18.11
CA ASP A 104 0.89 8.17 18.81
C ASP A 104 -0.16 8.02 19.92
N CYS A 105 -1.45 8.17 19.59
CA CYS A 105 -2.54 8.04 20.55
C CYS A 105 -3.38 6.79 20.24
N ILE A 106 -3.68 5.97 21.26
CA ILE A 106 -4.49 4.77 21.08
C ILE A 106 -5.70 4.78 22.01
N GLY A 107 -6.91 4.63 21.47
CA GLY A 107 -8.13 4.55 22.29
C GLY A 107 -8.52 5.86 22.97
N CYS A 108 -8.05 7.01 22.46
CA CYS A 108 -8.29 8.29 23.10
C CYS A 108 -9.58 8.95 22.63
N THR A 109 -10.26 9.68 23.51
CA THR A 109 -11.51 10.40 23.19
C THR A 109 -11.45 11.84 23.65
N SER A 110 -11.80 12.80 22.80
CA SER A 110 -11.82 14.22 23.17
C SER A 110 -10.44 14.67 23.70
N CYS A 111 -9.40 14.51 22.88
CA CYS A 111 -8.04 14.95 23.21
C CYS A 111 -7.58 16.03 22.24
N PHE A 112 -6.87 17.03 22.75
CA PHE A 112 -6.31 18.12 21.97
C PHE A 112 -4.80 18.23 22.22
N GLY A 113 -3.99 18.35 21.18
CA GLY A 113 -2.55 18.61 21.30
C GLY A 113 -1.78 17.51 22.04
N SER A 114 -2.26 16.27 22.04
CA SER A 114 -1.77 15.21 22.94
C SER A 114 -0.90 14.17 22.25
N VAL A 115 0.11 13.65 22.96
CA VAL A 115 1.18 12.81 22.43
C VAL A 115 1.34 11.57 23.31
N GLY A 116 1.36 10.38 22.72
CA GLY A 116 1.72 9.14 23.42
C GLY A 116 0.66 8.60 24.38
N LEU A 117 -0.59 9.07 24.30
CA LEU A 117 -1.63 8.69 25.26
C LEU A 117 -2.30 7.35 24.89
N ARG A 118 -2.76 6.63 25.92
CA ARG A 118 -3.48 5.35 25.77
C ARG A 118 -4.75 5.38 26.62
N GLN A 119 -5.90 5.14 26.02
CA GLN A 119 -7.20 5.04 26.68
C GLN A 119 -7.54 6.26 27.58
N LYS A 120 -7.15 7.46 27.14
CA LYS A 120 -7.38 8.71 27.86
C LYS A 120 -8.52 9.51 27.26
N ARG A 121 -9.11 10.38 28.08
CA ARG A 121 -10.18 11.28 27.66
C ARG A 121 -9.98 12.67 28.23
N TYR A 122 -10.41 13.70 27.52
CA TYR A 122 -10.36 15.09 27.99
C TYR A 122 -8.93 15.54 28.34
N CYS A 123 -7.97 15.21 27.48
CA CYS A 123 -6.59 15.64 27.62
C CYS A 123 -6.31 16.86 26.75
N PHE A 124 -5.62 17.86 27.30
CA PHE A 124 -5.23 19.07 26.60
C PHE A 124 -3.72 19.27 26.76
N PHE A 125 -2.95 19.07 25.68
CA PHE A 125 -1.48 19.00 25.74
C PHE A 125 -0.96 18.04 26.83
N ASN A 126 -1.44 16.79 26.79
CA ASN A 126 -1.16 15.73 27.78
C ASN A 126 -1.64 15.99 29.22
N GLU A 127 -2.19 17.17 29.52
CA GLU A 127 -2.80 17.46 30.82
C GLU A 127 -4.20 16.82 30.89
N GLN A 128 -4.42 15.96 31.87
CA GLN A 128 -5.73 15.39 32.16
C GLN A 128 -6.63 16.44 32.81
N LEU A 129 -7.77 16.73 32.20
CA LEU A 129 -8.74 17.70 32.71
C LEU A 129 -10.07 17.03 33.09
N SER A 130 -10.88 17.77 33.84
CA SER A 130 -12.32 17.49 33.88
C SER A 130 -12.95 17.80 32.52
N LYS A 131 -14.15 17.25 32.28
CA LYS A 131 -14.88 17.49 31.03
C LYS A 131 -15.20 18.97 30.87
N GLU A 132 -15.63 19.62 31.94
CA GLU A 132 -16.04 21.02 31.97
C GLU A 132 -14.86 21.94 31.67
N GLU A 133 -13.69 21.68 32.28
CA GLU A 133 -12.47 22.44 32.02
C GLU A 133 -11.94 22.22 30.60
N TYR A 134 -11.99 20.97 30.11
CA TYR A 134 -11.60 20.66 28.74
C TYR A 134 -12.46 21.42 27.74
N GLN A 135 -13.78 21.37 27.89
CA GLN A 135 -14.72 22.10 27.05
C GLN A 135 -14.49 23.61 27.11
N LYS A 136 -14.22 24.15 28.31
CA LYS A 136 -13.88 25.56 28.49
C LYS A 136 -12.62 25.94 27.71
N ARG A 137 -11.50 25.21 27.90
CA ARG A 137 -10.24 25.48 27.19
C ARG A 137 -10.39 25.36 25.68
N LEU A 138 -11.16 24.38 25.21
CA LEU A 138 -11.42 24.19 23.79
C LEU A 138 -12.24 25.35 23.21
N SER A 139 -13.23 25.87 23.95
CA SER A 139 -14.05 27.01 23.52
C SER A 139 -13.29 28.35 23.44
N GLU A 140 -12.16 28.44 24.14
CA GLU A 140 -11.27 29.61 24.11
C GLU A 140 -10.33 29.58 22.90
N LEU A 141 -10.26 28.46 22.16
CA LEU A 141 -9.47 28.33 20.94
C LEU A 141 -10.35 28.59 19.70
N ASP A 142 -9.82 29.39 18.77
CA ASP A 142 -10.36 29.47 17.41
C ASP A 142 -9.41 28.77 16.43
N ILE A 143 -9.53 27.44 16.33
CA ILE A 143 -8.71 26.65 15.41
C ILE A 143 -9.16 26.74 13.94
N LYS A 144 -10.22 27.50 13.65
CA LYS A 144 -10.61 27.83 12.26
C LYS A 144 -9.81 28.99 11.71
N ASP A 145 -9.22 29.82 12.58
CA ASP A 145 -8.23 30.81 12.20
C ASP A 145 -6.88 30.11 11.91
N PRO A 146 -6.36 30.17 10.67
CA PRO A 146 -5.07 29.56 10.32
C PRO A 146 -3.91 30.04 11.19
N ALA A 147 -3.93 31.29 11.67
CA ALA A 147 -2.87 31.82 12.52
C ALA A 147 -2.89 31.17 13.91
N GLN A 148 -4.07 31.00 14.50
CA GLN A 148 -4.21 30.31 15.79
C GLN A 148 -3.89 28.82 15.67
N LEU A 149 -4.35 28.16 14.61
CA LEU A 149 -4.00 26.78 14.34
C LEU A 149 -2.49 26.60 14.22
N ALA A 150 -1.79 27.47 13.49
CA ALA A 150 -0.34 27.42 13.36
C ALA A 150 0.39 27.52 14.70
N ILE A 151 -0.11 28.35 15.63
CA ILE A 151 0.43 28.46 17.00
C ILE A 151 0.24 27.13 17.76
N GLN A 152 -0.95 26.53 17.71
CA GLN A 152 -1.20 25.26 18.40
C GLN A 152 -0.40 24.10 17.78
N ARG A 153 -0.23 24.08 16.46
CA ARG A 153 0.64 23.13 15.75
C ARG A 153 2.09 23.26 16.19
N ALA A 154 2.62 24.48 16.27
CA ALA A 154 3.98 24.71 16.73
C ALA A 154 4.17 24.19 18.16
N ARG A 155 3.22 24.48 19.07
CA ARG A 155 3.26 23.96 20.44
C ARG A 155 3.20 22.43 20.49
N PHE A 156 2.36 21.83 19.65
CA PHE A 156 2.23 20.39 19.54
C PHE A 156 3.51 19.73 19.02
N GLU A 157 4.17 20.31 18.01
CA GLU A 157 5.44 19.81 17.49
C GLU A 157 6.58 19.89 18.53
N GLU A 158 6.59 20.89 19.42
CA GLU A 158 7.52 20.89 20.55
C GLU A 158 7.23 19.76 21.53
N LEU A 159 5.95 19.53 21.88
CA LEU A 159 5.57 18.41 22.77
C LEU A 159 5.94 17.04 22.17
N LYS A 160 5.83 16.88 20.85
CA LYS A 160 6.25 15.66 20.13
C LYS A 160 7.74 15.34 20.30
N LYS A 161 8.59 16.33 20.59
CA LYS A 161 10.03 16.11 20.81
C LYS A 161 10.34 15.59 22.22
N GLU A 162 9.45 15.83 23.18
CA GLU A 162 9.63 15.40 24.58
C GLU A 162 9.32 13.92 24.78
N VAL A 163 8.51 13.34 23.89
CA VAL A 163 8.13 11.92 23.95
C VAL A 163 9.13 11.08 23.14
N PRO A 164 9.71 10.02 23.73
CA PRO A 164 10.61 9.13 23.00
C PRO A 164 9.94 8.51 21.77
N ARG A 165 10.66 8.51 20.65
CA ARG A 165 10.22 7.83 19.43
C ARG A 165 10.74 6.41 19.39
N ARG A 166 9.89 5.50 18.93
CA ARG A 166 10.30 4.13 18.64
C ARG A 166 11.27 4.14 17.46
N SER A 167 12.32 3.34 17.52
CA SER A 167 13.20 3.13 16.36
C SER A 167 12.58 2.18 15.33
N ALA A 168 11.67 1.31 15.78
CA ALA A 168 10.89 0.42 14.95
C ALA A 168 9.57 0.01 15.63
N ILE A 169 8.55 -0.23 14.82
CA ILE A 169 7.26 -0.77 15.21
C ILE A 169 7.23 -2.25 14.83
N ILE A 170 7.63 -3.11 15.77
CA ILE A 170 7.52 -4.57 15.64
C ILE A 170 6.58 -5.06 16.74
N MET A 171 5.44 -5.62 16.38
CA MET A 171 4.35 -5.96 17.31
C MET A 171 3.84 -7.37 17.06
N ASN A 172 3.79 -8.18 18.12
CA ASN A 172 3.38 -9.59 18.03
C ASN A 172 4.13 -10.35 16.94
N SER A 173 5.45 -10.13 16.85
CA SER A 173 6.27 -10.69 15.78
C SER A 173 7.54 -11.34 16.31
N GLU A 174 7.94 -12.46 15.71
CA GLU A 174 9.10 -13.27 16.11
C GLU A 174 10.16 -13.25 15.01
N ASN A 175 11.44 -13.07 15.36
CA ASN A 175 12.58 -13.07 14.43
C ASN A 175 12.39 -12.14 13.23
N CYS A 176 11.92 -10.92 13.48
CA CYS A 176 11.67 -9.91 12.44
C CYS A 176 12.67 -8.75 12.51
N PHE A 177 13.08 -8.23 11.35
CA PHE A 177 14.00 -7.11 11.20
C PHE A 177 13.47 -6.12 10.15
N GLY A 178 13.38 -4.85 10.50
CA GLY A 178 12.79 -3.79 9.67
C GLY A 178 11.90 -2.85 10.50
N ASP A 179 10.83 -2.31 9.90
CA ASP A 179 9.90 -1.40 10.57
C ASP A 179 8.43 -1.68 10.17
N GLN A 180 7.48 -1.27 11.01
CA GLN A 180 6.04 -1.49 10.81
C GLN A 180 5.69 -2.97 10.54
N ILE A 181 6.20 -3.88 11.37
CA ILE A 181 6.01 -5.33 11.25
C ILE A 181 5.04 -5.83 12.33
N ILE A 182 3.84 -6.25 11.92
CA ILE A 182 2.76 -6.65 12.85
C ILE A 182 2.34 -8.10 12.61
N ASP A 183 2.13 -8.88 13.68
CA ASP A 183 1.60 -10.26 13.63
C ASP A 183 2.39 -11.21 12.72
N SER A 184 3.72 -11.05 12.64
CA SER A 184 4.55 -11.69 11.61
C SER A 184 5.67 -12.55 12.18
N LYS A 185 6.28 -13.41 11.36
CA LYS A 185 7.35 -14.32 11.79
C LYS A 185 8.44 -14.45 10.73
N ASN A 186 9.70 -14.49 11.15
CA ASN A 186 10.85 -14.72 10.27
C ASN A 186 10.87 -13.77 9.05
N CYS A 187 10.64 -12.48 9.28
CA CYS A 187 10.62 -11.45 8.23
C CYS A 187 11.90 -10.61 8.29
N TYR A 188 12.75 -10.66 7.26
CA TYR A 188 14.06 -9.98 7.27
C TYR A 188 14.15 -8.82 6.29
N ASN A 189 14.51 -7.63 6.80
CA ASN A 189 14.57 -6.39 6.05
C ASN A 189 13.22 -6.08 5.37
N CYS A 190 12.16 -6.05 6.19
CA CYS A 190 10.79 -5.82 5.72
C CYS A 190 10.21 -4.52 6.30
N PHE A 191 9.40 -3.81 5.52
CA PHE A 191 8.77 -2.55 5.89
C PHE A 191 7.27 -2.63 5.60
N ASP A 192 6.43 -2.14 6.51
CA ASP A 192 4.96 -2.21 6.40
C ASP A 192 4.45 -3.65 6.12
N ALA A 193 4.90 -4.60 6.95
CA ALA A 193 4.64 -6.02 6.78
C ALA A 193 3.70 -6.56 7.86
N HIS A 194 2.56 -7.09 7.44
CA HIS A 194 1.52 -7.50 8.38
C HIS A 194 1.06 -8.93 8.13
N ARG A 195 1.03 -9.75 9.18
CA ARG A 195 0.65 -11.17 9.10
C ARG A 195 1.50 -11.98 8.11
N CYS A 196 2.78 -11.65 7.98
CA CYS A 196 3.70 -12.30 7.06
C CYS A 196 4.54 -13.39 7.74
N GLU A 197 4.96 -14.41 7.01
CA GLU A 197 5.73 -15.54 7.53
C GLU A 197 6.84 -15.96 6.56
N ASP A 198 8.06 -16.17 7.05
CA ASP A 198 9.19 -16.69 6.27
C ASP A 198 9.47 -15.84 5.01
N CYS A 199 9.68 -14.54 5.20
CA CYS A 199 9.82 -13.58 4.10
C CYS A 199 11.07 -12.70 4.21
N MET A 200 11.50 -12.13 3.08
CA MET A 200 12.65 -11.22 3.03
C MET A 200 12.43 -10.07 2.05
N HIS A 201 12.90 -8.86 2.38
CA HIS A 201 12.86 -7.72 1.46
C HIS A 201 11.43 -7.36 1.00
N LEU A 202 10.50 -7.35 1.95
CA LEU A 202 9.13 -6.89 1.70
C LEU A 202 9.00 -5.38 1.95
N GLU A 203 8.15 -4.75 1.18
CA GLU A 203 7.58 -3.43 1.45
C GLU A 203 6.05 -3.59 1.31
N GLY A 204 5.22 -2.92 2.14
CA GLY A 204 3.77 -2.81 1.92
C GLY A 204 2.98 -4.11 1.75
N CYS A 205 3.34 -5.18 2.46
CA CYS A 205 2.79 -6.53 2.25
C CYS A 205 1.87 -7.02 3.38
N TRP A 206 0.80 -7.72 3.00
CA TRP A 206 -0.19 -8.29 3.92
C TRP A 206 -0.37 -9.80 3.68
N LYS A 207 -0.45 -10.59 4.78
CA LYS A 207 -0.69 -12.05 4.76
C LYS A 207 0.20 -12.85 3.80
N THR A 208 1.47 -12.46 3.66
CA THR A 208 2.37 -13.05 2.65
C THR A 208 3.29 -14.11 3.27
N LYS A 209 3.53 -15.21 2.55
CA LYS A 209 4.29 -16.37 3.05
C LYS A 209 5.38 -16.84 2.10
N ASP A 210 6.49 -17.34 2.63
CA ASP A 210 7.55 -18.00 1.85
C ASP A 210 7.99 -17.16 0.63
N SER A 211 8.13 -15.84 0.80
CA SER A 211 8.27 -14.91 -0.33
C SER A 211 9.38 -13.88 -0.12
N MET A 212 9.90 -13.35 -1.22
CA MET A 212 11.01 -12.41 -1.18
C MET A 212 10.92 -11.34 -2.28
N ASP A 213 11.41 -10.13 -1.99
CA ASP A 213 11.45 -9.00 -2.93
C ASP A 213 10.06 -8.62 -3.48
N LEU A 214 9.14 -8.25 -2.58
CA LEU A 214 7.77 -7.85 -2.92
C LEU A 214 7.43 -6.47 -2.37
N MET A 215 6.68 -5.67 -3.13
CA MET A 215 6.22 -4.34 -2.68
C MET A 215 4.72 -4.28 -2.36
N TYR A 216 3.88 -5.11 -2.96
CA TYR A 216 2.45 -5.14 -2.65
C TYR A 216 1.90 -6.54 -2.79
N SER A 217 1.31 -7.05 -1.72
CA SER A 217 0.64 -8.34 -1.73
C SER A 217 -0.47 -8.41 -0.69
N ASP A 218 -1.58 -9.05 -1.05
CA ASP A 218 -2.64 -9.44 -0.10
C ASP A 218 -2.91 -10.94 -0.24
N GLY A 219 -2.24 -11.71 0.63
CA GLY A 219 -2.42 -13.16 0.71
C GLY A 219 -1.67 -13.95 -0.36
N SER A 220 -0.39 -13.68 -0.60
CA SER A 220 0.42 -14.45 -1.57
C SER A 220 1.42 -15.42 -0.91
N GLU A 221 1.79 -16.47 -1.63
CA GLU A 221 2.71 -17.52 -1.14
C GLU A 221 3.68 -17.95 -2.26
N LEU A 222 4.94 -18.23 -1.89
CA LEU A 222 6.01 -18.65 -2.79
C LEU A 222 6.36 -17.62 -3.87
N CYS A 223 6.22 -16.31 -3.63
CA CYS A 223 6.51 -15.28 -4.64
C CYS A 223 7.92 -14.72 -4.53
N TYR A 224 8.53 -14.37 -5.66
CA TYR A 224 9.86 -13.77 -5.77
C TYR A 224 9.85 -12.61 -6.78
N GLU A 225 10.46 -11.50 -6.38
CA GLU A 225 10.70 -10.31 -7.23
C GLU A 225 9.46 -9.86 -8.00
N SER A 226 8.45 -9.38 -7.29
CA SER A 226 7.17 -8.98 -7.88
C SER A 226 6.67 -7.63 -7.37
N PHE A 227 6.08 -6.85 -8.28
CA PHE A 227 5.63 -5.49 -7.94
C PHE A 227 4.20 -5.41 -7.38
N SER A 228 3.23 -6.24 -7.79
CA SER A 228 1.93 -6.26 -7.07
C SER A 228 1.08 -7.49 -7.36
N LEU A 229 0.74 -8.26 -6.32
CA LEU A 229 0.01 -9.53 -6.42
C LEU A 229 -0.91 -9.77 -5.19
N GLY A 230 -2.23 -9.71 -5.36
CA GLY A 230 -3.26 -10.15 -4.40
C GLY A 230 -4.65 -10.00 -5.06
N LEU A 231 -5.71 -10.77 -4.79
CA LEU A 231 -6.05 -11.72 -3.73
C LEU A 231 -5.62 -13.17 -4.03
N GLY A 232 -4.67 -13.69 -3.25
CA GLY A 232 -4.41 -15.14 -3.18
C GLY A 232 -3.32 -15.71 -4.09
N SER A 233 -2.35 -14.89 -4.52
CA SER A 233 -1.42 -15.27 -5.59
C SER A 233 -0.40 -16.34 -5.15
N TYR A 234 -0.23 -17.31 -6.03
CA TYR A 234 0.65 -18.49 -5.93
C TYR A 234 2.08 -18.09 -6.40
N ASN A 235 3.00 -18.97 -6.79
CA ASN A 235 4.44 -18.70 -7.07
C ASN A 235 4.85 -17.74 -8.25
N CYS A 236 4.26 -16.56 -8.44
CA CYS A 236 4.29 -15.80 -9.71
C CYS A 236 5.56 -14.97 -10.00
N ASN A 237 6.66 -15.57 -10.45
CA ASN A 237 7.96 -14.85 -10.41
C ASN A 237 8.30 -14.00 -11.65
N PHE A 238 8.74 -12.76 -11.33
CA PHE A 238 9.10 -11.56 -12.12
C PHE A 238 7.95 -10.70 -12.68
N CYS A 239 6.93 -10.42 -11.86
CA CYS A 239 5.67 -9.82 -12.31
C CYS A 239 5.55 -8.29 -12.15
N THR A 240 4.79 -7.65 -13.07
CA THR A 240 4.23 -6.30 -12.92
C THR A 240 2.70 -6.35 -13.10
N TYR A 241 2.03 -6.44 -11.94
CA TYR A 241 0.59 -6.53 -11.63
C TYR A 241 -0.20 -7.78 -12.11
N ILE A 242 -0.61 -8.66 -11.18
CA ILE A 242 -1.52 -9.80 -11.44
C ILE A 242 -2.40 -10.12 -10.20
N ARG A 243 -3.73 -10.05 -10.32
CA ARG A 243 -4.67 -9.99 -9.17
C ARG A 243 -5.23 -11.33 -8.64
N SER A 244 -5.24 -12.41 -9.43
CA SER A 244 -5.77 -13.72 -8.97
C SER A 244 -5.29 -14.85 -9.88
N SER A 245 -3.99 -14.93 -10.16
CA SER A 245 -3.42 -15.93 -11.07
C SER A 245 -2.43 -16.85 -10.36
N SER A 246 -2.14 -18.00 -10.99
CA SER A 246 -1.22 -19.00 -10.45
C SER A 246 -0.29 -19.56 -11.51
N ASP A 247 0.90 -20.01 -11.11
CA ASP A 247 1.85 -20.73 -11.97
C ASP A 247 2.21 -19.95 -13.26
N CYS A 248 2.52 -18.66 -13.09
CA CYS A 248 2.86 -17.74 -14.16
C CYS A 248 4.32 -17.25 -14.02
N GLU A 249 5.05 -17.20 -15.13
CA GLU A 249 6.45 -16.72 -15.18
C GLU A 249 6.68 -15.81 -16.39
N TYR A 250 7.58 -14.83 -16.24
CA TYR A 250 7.88 -13.81 -17.26
C TYR A 250 6.61 -13.15 -17.84
N SER A 251 5.60 -12.93 -17.01
CA SER A 251 4.29 -12.47 -17.47
C SER A 251 3.87 -11.17 -16.80
N GLU A 252 3.09 -10.35 -17.50
CA GLU A 252 2.70 -9.00 -17.06
C GLU A 252 1.19 -8.78 -17.29
N LEU A 253 0.52 -8.01 -16.42
CA LEU A 253 -0.89 -7.62 -16.61
C LEU A 253 -1.86 -8.79 -16.82
N LEU A 254 -1.79 -9.82 -15.99
CA LEU A 254 -2.70 -10.97 -16.05
C LEU A 254 -3.88 -10.84 -15.07
N PHE A 255 -5.02 -11.39 -15.45
CA PHE A 255 -6.25 -11.36 -14.65
C PHE A 255 -6.92 -12.73 -14.62
N SER A 256 -6.86 -13.43 -13.49
CA SER A 256 -7.48 -14.76 -13.33
C SER A 256 -6.93 -15.81 -14.32
N CYS A 257 -5.61 -15.84 -14.51
CA CYS A 257 -4.92 -16.77 -15.40
C CYS A 257 -4.24 -17.91 -14.64
N LYS A 258 -3.94 -19.00 -15.35
CA LYS A 258 -3.18 -20.14 -14.81
C LYS A 258 -2.20 -20.65 -15.84
N HIS A 259 -1.03 -21.16 -15.43
CA HIS A 259 -0.08 -21.79 -16.35
C HIS A 259 0.20 -20.92 -17.59
N CYS A 260 0.78 -19.74 -17.38
CA CYS A 260 1.15 -18.80 -18.43
C CYS A 260 2.65 -18.50 -18.40
N PHE A 261 3.31 -18.53 -19.56
CA PHE A 261 4.74 -18.27 -19.68
C PHE A 261 5.00 -17.19 -20.73
N GLY A 262 5.59 -16.05 -20.36
CA GLY A 262 5.81 -14.96 -21.32
C GLY A 262 4.54 -14.26 -21.79
N CYS A 263 3.47 -14.22 -20.99
CA CYS A 263 2.17 -13.70 -21.43
C CYS A 263 1.92 -12.27 -20.94
N ILE A 264 1.15 -11.50 -21.71
CA ILE A 264 0.87 -10.09 -21.42
C ILE A 264 -0.60 -9.77 -21.66
N GLY A 265 -1.29 -9.20 -20.67
CA GLY A 265 -2.64 -8.65 -20.87
C GLY A 265 -3.74 -9.71 -21.02
N LEU A 266 -3.54 -10.93 -20.53
CA LEU A 266 -4.55 -11.99 -20.65
C LEU A 266 -5.52 -11.99 -19.47
N GLN A 267 -6.75 -12.43 -19.75
CA GLN A 267 -7.81 -12.61 -18.77
C GLN A 267 -8.50 -13.98 -18.91
N ASN A 268 -8.68 -14.70 -17.81
CA ASN A 268 -9.36 -16.00 -17.75
C ASN A 268 -8.78 -17.04 -18.74
N LYS A 269 -7.45 -17.13 -18.82
CA LYS A 269 -6.73 -18.04 -19.73
C LYS A 269 -5.87 -19.06 -18.98
N GLU A 270 -5.69 -20.23 -19.60
CA GLU A 270 -4.88 -21.33 -19.08
C GLU A 270 -4.08 -22.01 -20.19
N TYR A 271 -2.81 -22.36 -19.92
CA TYR A 271 -1.87 -23.00 -20.85
C TYR A 271 -1.49 -22.12 -22.06
N TYR A 272 -0.93 -20.94 -21.78
CA TYR A 272 -0.50 -20.00 -22.81
C TYR A 272 1.01 -19.75 -22.76
N ILE A 273 1.63 -19.65 -23.94
CA ILE A 273 3.03 -19.21 -24.10
C ILE A 273 3.06 -18.08 -25.12
N LEU A 274 3.62 -16.92 -24.76
CA LEU A 274 3.66 -15.73 -25.62
C LEU A 274 2.28 -15.37 -26.21
N ASN A 275 1.24 -15.37 -25.36
CA ASN A 275 -0.17 -15.15 -25.71
C ASN A 275 -0.78 -16.15 -26.71
N LYS A 276 -0.17 -17.31 -26.94
CA LYS A 276 -0.71 -18.38 -27.79
C LYS A 276 -1.17 -19.57 -26.96
N PRO A 277 -2.35 -20.16 -27.27
CA PRO A 277 -2.86 -21.32 -26.55
C PRO A 277 -2.09 -22.60 -26.91
N TYR A 278 -1.96 -23.50 -25.93
CA TYR A 278 -1.42 -24.84 -26.10
C TYR A 278 -2.32 -25.86 -25.39
N SER A 279 -2.23 -27.12 -25.80
CA SER A 279 -2.73 -28.20 -24.94
C SER A 279 -1.87 -28.29 -23.67
N ARG A 280 -2.44 -28.87 -22.60
CA ARG A 280 -1.74 -29.04 -21.32
C ARG A 280 -0.39 -29.76 -21.47
N GLU A 281 -0.37 -30.86 -22.22
CA GLU A 281 0.82 -31.68 -22.42
C GLU A 281 1.90 -30.91 -23.21
N GLU A 282 1.50 -30.23 -24.29
CA GLU A 282 2.40 -29.43 -25.10
C GLU A 282 2.95 -28.23 -24.33
N TYR A 283 2.12 -27.59 -23.49
CA TYR A 283 2.52 -26.48 -22.64
C TYR A 283 3.68 -26.89 -21.73
N PHE A 284 3.51 -27.93 -20.92
CA PHE A 284 4.56 -28.35 -19.97
C PHE A 284 5.83 -28.80 -20.68
N LYS A 285 5.70 -29.48 -21.83
CA LYS A 285 6.84 -29.86 -22.66
C LYS A 285 7.59 -28.62 -23.16
N LYS A 286 6.90 -27.68 -23.81
CA LYS A 286 7.50 -26.47 -24.38
C LYS A 286 8.11 -25.57 -23.31
N VAL A 287 7.44 -25.38 -22.17
CA VAL A 287 7.98 -24.59 -21.07
C VAL A 287 9.29 -25.21 -20.56
N THR A 288 9.34 -26.54 -20.42
CA THR A 288 10.59 -27.22 -20.02
C THR A 288 11.72 -26.95 -21.01
N GLU A 289 11.46 -27.15 -22.31
CA GLU A 289 12.43 -26.88 -23.39
C GLU A 289 12.91 -25.42 -23.39
N ILE A 290 11.98 -24.46 -23.25
CA ILE A 290 12.29 -23.03 -23.19
C ILE A 290 13.17 -22.73 -21.98
N LYS A 291 12.83 -23.23 -20.78
CA LYS A 291 13.60 -22.98 -19.57
C LYS A 291 15.01 -23.57 -19.65
N GLU A 292 15.16 -24.77 -20.20
CA GLU A 292 16.48 -25.37 -20.43
C GLU A 292 17.33 -24.52 -21.35
N GLN A 293 16.76 -24.05 -22.46
CA GLN A 293 17.46 -23.18 -23.40
C GLN A 293 17.84 -21.84 -22.74
N MET A 294 16.92 -21.19 -22.03
CA MET A 294 17.21 -19.95 -21.30
C MET A 294 18.32 -20.12 -20.26
N ARG A 295 18.45 -21.29 -19.63
CA ARG A 295 19.57 -21.57 -18.70
C ARG A 295 20.89 -21.70 -19.43
N VAL A 296 20.92 -22.37 -20.58
CA VAL A 296 22.12 -22.47 -21.45
C VAL A 296 22.56 -21.08 -21.90
N ASP A 297 21.60 -20.22 -22.25
CA ASP A 297 21.86 -18.86 -22.70
C ASP A 297 22.16 -17.87 -21.54
N GLY A 298 22.04 -18.32 -20.29
CA GLY A 298 22.23 -17.51 -19.09
C GLY A 298 21.16 -16.42 -18.91
N GLU A 299 20.00 -16.58 -19.57
CA GLU A 299 18.85 -15.68 -19.55
C GLU A 299 17.83 -16.02 -18.45
N TYR A 300 17.76 -17.28 -18.01
CA TYR A 300 16.80 -17.70 -16.99
C TYR A 300 17.11 -17.02 -15.64
N GLY A 301 16.10 -16.36 -15.07
CA GLY A 301 16.19 -15.56 -13.84
C GLY A 301 16.50 -14.09 -14.10
N ARG A 302 16.68 -13.66 -15.35
CA ARG A 302 16.92 -12.25 -15.66
C ARG A 302 15.63 -11.48 -15.80
N HIS A 303 15.66 -10.25 -15.27
CA HIS A 303 14.62 -9.25 -15.50
C HIS A 303 14.51 -8.85 -16.96
N LEU A 304 13.28 -8.55 -17.36
CA LEU A 304 13.04 -7.87 -18.62
C LEU A 304 13.42 -6.39 -18.44
N PRO A 305 14.36 -5.86 -19.22
CA PRO A 305 14.72 -4.44 -19.12
C PRO A 305 13.49 -3.57 -19.38
N SER A 306 13.45 -2.37 -18.80
CA SER A 306 12.38 -1.42 -19.11
C SER A 306 12.30 -1.22 -20.63
N THR A 307 11.09 -1.37 -21.18
CA THR A 307 10.82 -1.01 -22.58
C THR A 307 10.62 0.49 -22.74
N TYR A 308 10.41 1.20 -21.63
CA TYR A 308 10.30 2.64 -21.59
C TYR A 308 11.70 3.22 -21.37
N PRO A 309 12.15 4.17 -22.21
CA PRO A 309 13.24 5.03 -21.80
C PRO A 309 12.87 5.60 -20.43
N LEU A 310 13.83 5.63 -19.51
CA LEU A 310 13.68 6.36 -18.27
C LEU A 310 13.55 7.84 -18.66
N GLU A 311 12.35 8.27 -18.99
CA GLU A 311 11.98 9.66 -19.00
C GLU A 311 11.72 9.99 -17.54
N ASP A 312 12.73 10.59 -16.91
CA ASP A 312 12.57 11.27 -15.63
C ASP A 312 11.42 12.28 -15.81
N THR A 313 10.21 11.84 -15.46
CA THR A 313 8.99 12.45 -15.95
C THR A 313 8.83 13.82 -15.30
N ALA A 314 8.60 14.84 -16.13
CA ALA A 314 7.85 16.05 -15.79
C ALA A 314 8.27 16.91 -14.57
N ALA A 315 9.41 16.64 -13.93
CA ALA A 315 10.00 17.44 -12.85
C ALA A 315 11.32 18.11 -13.26
N LYS A 316 11.54 18.29 -14.58
CA LYS A 316 12.55 19.24 -15.04
C LYS A 316 11.99 20.64 -14.79
N TYR A 317 12.22 21.16 -13.58
CA TYR A 317 12.21 22.60 -13.38
C TYR A 317 13.08 23.18 -14.50
N LEU A 318 12.44 23.89 -15.42
CA LEU A 318 13.15 24.76 -16.32
C LEU A 318 13.91 25.73 -15.41
N GLU A 319 15.22 25.55 -15.32
CA GLU A 319 16.10 26.58 -14.79
C GLU A 319 15.92 27.82 -15.68
N THR A 320 15.10 28.75 -15.20
CA THR A 320 15.06 30.15 -15.64
C THR A 320 15.42 31.02 -14.46
#